data_AF-A0A520K3U0-F1
#
_entry.id   AF-A0A520K3U0-F1
#
_cell.length_a   1.000
_cell.length_b   1.000
_cell.length_c   1.000
_cell.angle_alpha   90.00
_cell.angle_beta   90.00
_cell.angle_gamma   90.00
#
_symmetry.space_group_name_H-M   'P 1'
#
loop_
_entity.id
_entity.type
_entity.pdbx_description
1 polymer ?
#
loop_
_entity_poly.entity_id
_entity_poly.type
_entity_poly.pdbx_seq_one_letter_code
_entity_poly.pdbx_strand_id
1 'polypeptide(L)' 'MGVVPDEVIKEKDAEIAKLIKEIGDLANEYKTATDAAKKTEIINQITAKEKDLRAVRQKKMQLRAILARPTKLW' A
#
# COMPACT_ATOMS: atom_id res chain seq x y z
N MET A 1 10.97 -20.27 -15.20
CA MET A 1 10.87 -18.79 -15.27
C MET A 1 9.51 -18.38 -14.73
N GLY A 2 9.46 -17.83 -13.52
CA GLY A 2 8.21 -17.33 -12.95
C GLY A 2 7.86 -16.01 -13.63
N VAL A 3 6.93 -16.06 -14.59
CA VAL A 3 6.29 -14.86 -15.13
C VAL A 3 5.58 -14.22 -13.95
N VAL A 4 6.03 -13.05 -13.49
CA VAL A 4 5.18 -12.25 -12.61
C VAL A 4 4.04 -11.75 -13.50
N PRO A 5 2.81 -12.25 -13.35
CA PRO A 5 1.73 -11.86 -14.24
C PRO A 5 1.41 -10.38 -13.99
N ASP A 6 1.07 -9.63 -15.04
CA ASP A 6 0.51 -8.28 -14.91
C ASP A 6 -0.69 -8.23 -13.95
N GLU A 7 -1.36 -9.37 -13.77
CA GLU A 7 -2.41 -9.58 -12.77
C GLU A 7 -1.92 -9.31 -11.35
N VAL A 8 -0.72 -9.74 -10.97
CA VAL A 8 -0.15 -9.49 -9.63
C VAL A 8 0.16 -8.00 -9.43
N ILE A 9 0.58 -7.30 -10.48
CA ILE A 9 0.76 -5.84 -10.41
C ILE A 9 -0.59 -5.13 -10.25
N LYS A 10 -1.62 -5.57 -10.97
CA LYS A 10 -2.99 -5.03 -10.86
C LYS A 10 -3.60 -5.31 -9.49
N GLU A 11 -3.38 -6.49 -8.91
CA GLU A 11 -3.79 -6.82 -7.55
C GLU A 11 -3.13 -5.88 -6.54
N LYS A 12 -1.84 -5.61 -6.69
CA LYS A 12 -1.12 -4.64 -5.84
C LYS A 12 -1.64 -3.22 -6.02
N ASP A 13 -2.10 -2.83 -7.22
CA ASP A 13 -2.77 -1.55 -7.44
C ASP A 13 -4.14 -1.46 -6.75
N ALA A 14 -4.94 -2.52 -6.82
CA ALA A 14 -6.20 -2.60 -6.09
C ALA A 14 -5.98 -2.57 -4.56
N GLU A 15 -4.94 -3.23 -4.06
CA GLU A 15 -4.55 -3.23 -2.65
C GLU A 15 -4.10 -1.83 -2.19
N ILE A 16 -3.31 -1.12 -3.01
CA ILE A 16 -2.94 0.28 -2.74
C ILE A 16 -4.20 1.17 -2.70
N ALA A 17 -5.13 1.01 -3.65
CA ALA A 17 -6.35 1.80 -3.69
C ALA A 17 -7.24 1.56 -2.45
N LYS A 18 -7.33 0.31 -1.98
CA LYS A 18 -8.03 -0.03 -0.73
C LYS A 18 -7.36 0.61 0.49
N LEU A 19 -6.04 0.48 0.62
CA LEU A 19 -5.29 1.08 1.74
C LEU A 19 -5.42 2.60 1.77
N ILE A 20 -5.41 3.27 0.61
CA ILE A 20 -5.63 4.73 0.52
C ILE A 20 -7.04 5.11 1.00
N LYS A 21 -8.07 4.36 0.60
CA LYS A 21 -9.44 4.59 1.08
C LYS A 21 -9.53 4.42 2.59
N GLU A 22 -9.00 3.32 3.12
CA GLU A 22 -9.02 3.05 4.56
C GLU A 22 -8.26 4.11 5.38
N ILE A 23 -7.13 4.63 4.88
CA ILE A 23 -6.43 5.76 5.51
C ILE A 23 -7.28 7.04 5.45
N GLY A 24 -7.96 7.29 4.33
CA GLY A 24 -8.88 8.40 4.17
C GLY A 24 -10.06 8.34 5.14
N ASP A 25 -10.65 7.15 5.33
CA ASP A 25 -11.74 6.91 6.26
C ASP A 25 -11.28 7.12 7.71
N LEU A 26 -10.12 6.57 8.09
CA LEU A 26 -9.52 6.81 9.40
C LEU A 26 -9.18 8.29 9.63
N ALA A 27 -8.73 9.01 8.59
CA ALA A 27 -8.47 10.44 8.69
C ALA A 27 -9.76 11.27 8.86
N ASN A 28 -10.89 10.81 8.30
CA ASN A 28 -12.19 11.41 8.56
C ASN A 28 -12.67 11.10 9.99
N GLU A 29 -12.49 9.87 10.46
CA GLU A 29 -12.77 9.49 11.85
C GLU A 29 -11.93 10.32 12.84
N TYR A 30 -10.67 10.59 12.52
CA TYR A 30 -9.80 11.47 13.31
C TYR A 30 -10.35 12.89 13.43
N LYS A 31 -10.91 13.43 12.34
CA LYS A 31 -11.52 14.78 12.33
C LYS A 31 -12.79 14.83 13.16
N THR A 32 -13.60 13.76 13.15
CA THR A 32 -14.84 13.68 13.90
C THR A 32 -14.65 13.24 15.35
N ALA A 33 -13.53 12.59 15.67
CA ALA A 33 -13.19 12.20 17.02
C ALA A 33 -13.01 13.45 17.89
N THR A 34 -13.70 13.49 19.03
CA THR A 34 -13.56 14.54 20.05
C THR A 34 -12.67 14.10 21.22
N ASP A 35 -12.46 12.79 21.37
CA ASP A 35 -11.67 12.17 22.42
C ASP A 35 -10.19 12.09 22.03
N ALA A 36 -9.31 12.61 22.90
CA ALA A 36 -7.87 12.64 22.69
C ALA A 36 -7.24 11.24 22.63
N ALA A 37 -7.74 10.28 23.42
CA ALA A 37 -7.23 8.90 23.41
C ALA A 37 -7.58 8.21 22.08
N LYS A 38 -8.82 8.38 21.61
CA LYS A 38 -9.26 7.87 20.30
C LYS A 38 -8.49 8.50 19.15
N LYS A 39 -8.18 9.80 19.23
CA LYS A 39 -7.31 10.47 18.26
C LYS A 39 -5.92 9.84 18.19
N THR A 40 -5.31 9.52 19.33
CA THR A 40 -3.99 8.87 19.36
C THR A 40 -4.03 7.45 18.79
N GLU A 41 -5.08 6.67 19.08
CA GLU A 41 -5.27 5.34 18.48
C GLU A 41 -5.44 5.41 16.97
N ILE A 42 -6.25 6.35 16.48
CA ILE A 42 -6.47 6.55 15.04
C ILE A 42 -5.16 6.97 14.35
N ILE A 43 -4.34 7.84 14.96
CA ILE A 43 -3.01 8.19 14.42
C ILE A 43 -2.10 6.96 14.35
N ASN A 44 -2.08 6.12 15.39
CA ASN A 44 -1.27 4.90 15.40
C ASN A 44 -1.73 3.91 14.32
N GLN A 45 -3.04 3.81 14.08
CA GLN A 45 -3.59 2.99 13.00
C GLN A 45 -3.27 3.55 11.61
N ILE A 46 -3.38 4.88 11.42
CA ILE A 46 -2.99 5.55 10.17
C ILE A 46 -1.52 5.31 9.88
N THR A 47 -0.63 5.54 10.85
CA THR A 47 0.82 5.36 10.66
C THR A 47 1.21 3.90 10.39
N ALA A 48 0.52 2.93 10.98
CA ALA A 48 0.70 1.52 10.65
C ALA A 48 0.30 1.24 9.18
N LYS A 49 -0.90 1.69 8.75
CA LYS A 49 -1.38 1.50 7.38
C LYS A 49 -0.54 2.25 6.34
N GLU A 50 0.02 3.40 6.68
CA GLU A 50 0.96 4.13 5.82
C GLU A 50 2.27 3.35 5.60
N LYS A 51 2.79 2.68 6.64
CA LYS A 51 3.96 1.79 6.51
C LYS A 51 3.64 0.61 5.60
N ASP A 52 2.46 0.01 5.75
CA ASP A 52 2.02 -1.09 4.90
C ASP A 52 1.86 -0.65 3.44
N LEU A 53 1.25 0.51 3.21
CA LEU A 53 1.14 1.11 1.88
C LEU A 53 2.51 1.35 1.24
N ARG A 54 3.50 1.83 2.01
CA ARG A 54 4.88 1.99 1.55
C ARG A 54 5.51 0.65 1.18
N ALA A 55 5.29 -0.40 1.99
CA ALA A 55 5.79 -1.75 1.71
C ALA A 55 5.16 -2.34 0.43
N VAL A 56 3.85 -2.18 0.24
CA VAL A 56 3.14 -2.64 -0.97
C VAL A 56 3.65 -1.90 -2.22
N ARG A 57 3.86 -0.58 -2.13
CA ARG A 57 4.46 0.20 -3.23
C ARG A 57 5.88 -0.25 -3.57
N GLN A 58 6.72 -0.50 -2.57
CA GLN A 58 8.07 -1.01 -2.79
C GLN A 58 8.06 -2.39 -3.43
N LYS A 59 7.21 -3.31 -2.95
CA LYS A 59 7.04 -4.64 -3.56
C LYS A 59 6.56 -4.53 -5.01
N LYS A 60 5.60 -3.65 -5.31
CA LYS A 60 5.17 -3.39 -6.70
C LYS A 60 6.32 -2.91 -7.58
N MET A 61 7.16 -1.99 -7.08
CA MET A 61 8.31 -1.48 -7.81
C MET A 61 9.36 -2.57 -8.06
N GLN A 62 9.63 -3.43 -7.07
CA GLN A 62 10.51 -4.59 -7.22
C GLN A 62 10.00 -5.56 -8.28
N LEU A 63 8.70 -5.87 -8.27
CA LEU A 63 8.07 -6.73 -9.28
C LEU A 63 8.22 -6.15 -10.70
N ARG A 64 7.99 -4.84 -10.86
CA ARG A 64 8.24 -4.15 -12.13
C ARG A 64 9.71 -4.18 -12.55
N ALA A 65 10.65 -4.03 -11.63
CA ALA A 65 12.08 -4.08 -11.93
C ALA A 65 12.54 -5.49 -12.36
N ILE A 66 11.91 -6.54 -11.83
CA ILE A 66 12.16 -7.93 -12.24
C ILE A 66 11.60 -8.19 -13.65
N LEU A 67 10.39 -7.71 -13.95
CA LEU A 67 9.77 -7.80 -15.28
C LEU A 67 10.54 -7.01 -16.34
N ALA A 68 11.09 -5.84 -15.98
CA ALA A 68 11.81 -4.97 -16.88
C ALA A 68 13.25 -5.42 -17.18
N ARG A 69 13.78 -6.48 -16.53
CA ARG A 69 15.04 -7.07 -16.96
C ARG A 69 14.80 -7.75 -18.31
N PRO A 70 15.37 -7.27 -19.43
CA PRO A 70 15.47 -8.12 -20.58
C PRO A 70 16.30 -9.31 -20.12
N THR A 71 15.79 -10.52 -20.33
CA THR A 71 16.61 -11.72 -20.36
C THR A 71 17.76 -11.43 -21.33
N LYS A 72 18.89 -10.98 -20.78
CA LYS A 72 20.13 -10.79 -21.52
C LYS A 72 20.55 -12.21 -21.92
N LEU A 73 20.08 -12.63 -23.09
CA LEU A 73 20.62 -13.74 -23.86
C LEU A 73 21.96 -13.23 -24.42
N TRP A 74 23.03 -13.51 -23.68
CA TRP A 74 24.39 -13.60 -24.19
C TRP A 74 24.96 -14.89 -23.61
#